data_AF-A0A3A5JFF5-F1
#
_entry.id   AF-A0A3A5JFF5-F1
#
_cell.length_a   1.000
_cell.length_b   1.000
_cell.length_c   1.000
_cell.angle_alpha   90.00
_cell.angle_beta   90.00
_cell.angle_gamma   90.00
#
_symmetry.space_group_name_H-M   'P 1'
#
loop_
_entity.id
_entity.type
_entity.pdbx_description
1 polymer ?
#
loop_
_entity_poly.entity_id
_entity_poly.type
_entity_poly.pdbx_seq_one_letter_code
_entity_poly.pdbx_strand_id
1 'polypeptide(L)'
;RTITLDGNATVTLNGNEINPEDYSKNVLSVVGTGSPTDYRFSASGSIEKSTANNGTLGDEDQISGGTVEGYVSGGTDSYVYSGELTSFTLDGNAIVTLNGQEIDPETYSQDILSIEGTGSPTDYRFSVSGSIEKSRANGGTLGDEDNVLGNTATGYVSGGTDSYAVEGEIESFSL
;
A
#
# COMPACT_ATOMS: atom_id res chain seq x y z
N ARG A 1 -7.04 21.70 12.97
CA ARG A 1 -8.35 21.69 13.66
C ARG A 1 -8.99 20.35 13.32
N THR A 2 -8.97 19.40 14.24
CA THR A 2 -9.66 18.12 14.07
C THR A 2 -11.12 18.34 14.44
N ILE A 3 -12.03 18.00 13.53
CA ILE A 3 -13.46 17.95 13.85
C ILE A 3 -13.72 16.51 14.27
N THR A 4 -13.69 16.24 15.57
CA THR A 4 -14.18 14.96 16.10
C THR A 4 -15.69 15.11 16.32
N LEU A 5 -16.47 14.27 15.67
CA LEU A 5 -17.92 14.20 15.84
C LEU A 5 -18.27 13.02 16.74
N ASP A 6 -18.67 13.34 17.96
CA ASP A 6 -19.17 12.35 18.93
C ASP A 6 -20.71 12.31 18.79
N GLY A 7 -21.21 11.71 17.70
CA GLY A 7 -22.64 11.56 17.43
C GLY A 7 -23.02 11.34 15.95
N ASN A 8 -24.26 10.91 15.69
CA ASN A 8 -24.80 10.75 14.33
C ASN A 8 -25.11 12.12 13.70
N ALA A 9 -24.11 12.75 13.10
CA ALA A 9 -24.27 13.99 12.36
C ALA A 9 -23.85 13.80 10.90
N THR A 10 -24.70 14.21 9.97
CA THR A 10 -24.33 14.37 8.57
C THR A 10 -23.53 15.66 8.41
N VAL A 11 -22.31 15.56 7.88
CA VAL A 11 -21.50 16.74 7.56
C VAL A 11 -21.61 17.00 6.07
N THR A 12 -21.85 18.26 5.70
CA THR A 12 -21.91 18.66 4.30
C THR A 12 -20.92 19.77 4.02
N LEU A 13 -20.17 19.69 2.92
CA LEU A 13 -19.35 20.77 2.37
C LEU A 13 -19.98 21.25 1.07
N ASN A 14 -20.39 22.53 1.03
CA ASN A 14 -21.12 23.12 -0.11
C ASN A 14 -22.39 22.35 -0.50
N GLY A 15 -23.08 21.73 0.47
CA GLY A 15 -24.30 20.97 0.25
C GLY A 15 -24.09 19.52 -0.20
N ASN A 16 -22.85 19.08 -0.41
CA ASN A 16 -22.53 17.66 -0.62
C ASN A 16 -22.19 17.03 0.72
N GLU A 17 -22.82 15.90 1.04
CA GLU A 17 -22.43 15.08 2.18
C GLU A 17 -20.97 14.66 2.02
N ILE A 18 -20.20 14.84 3.10
CA ILE A 18 -18.81 14.42 3.21
C ILE A 18 -18.69 13.51 4.42
N ASN A 19 -17.85 12.48 4.31
CA ASN A 19 -17.42 11.76 5.48
C ASN A 19 -16.31 12.59 6.17
N PRO A 20 -16.50 13.06 7.41
CA PRO A 20 -15.48 13.82 8.13
C PRO A 20 -14.16 13.08 8.27
N GLU A 21 -14.19 11.74 8.26
CA GLU A 21 -13.00 10.90 8.31
C GLU A 21 -12.16 10.98 7.04
N ASP A 22 -12.75 11.30 5.88
CA ASP A 22 -11.97 11.57 4.66
C ASP A 22 -11.08 12.83 4.81
N TYR A 23 -11.40 13.67 5.80
CA TYR A 23 -10.69 14.91 6.13
C TYR A 23 -9.98 14.84 7.49
N SER A 24 -10.11 13.73 8.22
CA SER A 24 -9.32 13.50 9.42
C SER A 24 -7.89 13.14 8.99
N LYS A 25 -6.91 13.76 9.65
CA LYS A 25 -5.50 13.54 9.36
C LYS A 25 -5.02 12.37 10.20
N ASN A 26 -4.72 11.24 9.56
CA ASN A 26 -4.11 10.08 10.19
C ASN A 26 -2.61 10.29 10.30
N VAL A 27 -2.02 9.77 11.39
CA VAL A 27 -0.57 9.76 11.61
C VAL A 27 -0.10 8.32 11.64
N LEU A 28 0.71 7.93 10.66
CA LEU A 28 1.42 6.65 10.66
C LEU A 28 2.86 6.89 11.10
N SER A 29 3.36 6.08 12.03
CA SER A 29 4.77 6.12 12.44
C SER A 29 5.39 4.73 12.35
N VAL A 30 6.56 4.65 11.75
CA VAL A 30 7.37 3.42 11.64
C VAL A 30 8.61 3.63 12.50
N VAL A 31 8.79 2.81 13.52
CA VAL A 31 9.85 2.95 14.54
C VAL A 31 10.85 1.82 14.38
N GLY A 32 12.09 2.15 14.02
CA GLY A 32 13.17 1.19 13.85
C GLY A 32 13.61 0.58 15.18
N THR A 33 13.86 -0.73 15.19
CA THR A 33 14.24 -1.51 16.39
C THR A 33 15.75 -1.75 16.51
N GLY A 34 16.54 -1.17 15.62
CA GLY A 34 18.01 -1.29 15.53
C GLY A 34 18.49 -2.13 14.34
N SER A 35 17.60 -2.83 13.64
CA SER A 35 17.94 -3.62 12.44
C SER A 35 17.40 -2.94 11.18
N PRO A 36 18.17 -2.92 10.06
CA PRO A 36 17.68 -2.48 8.75
C PRO A 36 16.32 -3.10 8.42
N THR A 37 15.35 -2.28 8.09
CA THR A 37 13.98 -2.67 7.76
C THR A 37 13.44 -1.76 6.67
N ASP A 38 13.13 -2.36 5.52
CA ASP A 38 12.43 -1.67 4.45
C ASP A 38 10.92 -1.74 4.69
N TYR A 39 10.22 -0.67 4.35
CA TYR A 39 8.76 -0.63 4.44
C TYR A 39 8.15 0.05 3.23
N ARG A 40 6.93 -0.38 2.91
CA ARG A 40 6.13 0.24 1.87
C ARG A 40 4.67 0.23 2.28
N PHE A 41 3.99 1.36 2.14
CA PHE A 41 2.58 1.47 2.45
C PHE A 41 1.85 2.39 1.48
N SER A 42 0.54 2.18 1.33
CA SER A 42 -0.32 3.04 0.52
C SER A 42 -1.54 3.51 1.31
N ALA A 43 -2.04 4.69 0.97
CA ALA A 43 -3.28 5.22 1.50
C ALA A 43 -4.18 5.74 0.37
N SER A 44 -5.49 5.75 0.60
CA SER A 44 -6.46 6.21 -0.40
C SER A 44 -6.44 7.73 -0.62
N GLY A 45 -5.81 8.49 0.27
CA GLY A 45 -5.66 9.94 0.19
C GLY A 45 -4.22 10.41 0.01
N SER A 46 -4.01 11.72 0.19
CA SER A 46 -2.68 12.33 0.08
C SER A 46 -1.81 11.95 1.27
N ILE A 47 -0.50 11.76 1.04
CA ILE A 47 0.49 11.46 2.07
C ILE A 47 1.57 12.55 2.09
N GLU A 48 1.95 13.00 3.28
CA GLU A 48 3.05 13.93 3.52
C GLU A 48 3.95 13.41 4.66
N LYS A 49 5.27 13.65 4.57
CA LYS A 49 6.19 13.40 5.70
C LYS A 49 5.85 14.30 6.89
N SER A 50 6.11 13.82 8.10
CA SER A 50 5.73 14.47 9.34
C SER A 50 6.80 14.30 10.42
N THR A 51 6.94 15.31 11.27
CA THR A 51 7.80 15.25 12.47
C THR A 51 7.08 14.73 13.71
N ALA A 52 5.86 14.18 13.56
CA ALA A 52 5.14 13.55 14.67
C ALA A 52 5.99 12.44 15.29
N ASN A 53 5.82 12.18 16.59
CA ASN A 53 6.53 11.11 17.31
C ASN A 53 8.08 11.17 17.18
N ASN A 54 8.64 12.37 17.04
CA ASN A 54 10.07 12.61 16.76
C ASN A 54 10.54 12.06 15.41
N GLY A 55 9.61 11.95 14.46
CA GLY A 55 9.87 11.59 13.07
C GLY A 55 10.85 12.55 12.40
N THR A 56 11.68 12.04 11.51
CA THR A 56 12.53 12.88 10.66
C THR A 56 11.84 13.17 9.33
N LEU A 57 12.19 14.30 8.70
CA LEU A 57 11.77 14.63 7.33
C LEU A 57 12.87 14.28 6.33
N GLY A 58 13.66 13.23 6.62
CA GLY A 58 14.77 12.81 5.76
C GLY A 58 14.33 12.59 4.31
N ASP A 59 15.23 12.81 3.36
CA ASP A 59 14.93 12.69 1.93
C ASP A 59 15.01 11.24 1.42
N GLU A 60 15.35 10.30 2.32
CA GLU A 60 15.54 8.89 2.00
C GLU A 60 14.25 8.22 1.51
N ASP A 61 13.10 8.53 2.12
CA ASP A 61 11.83 7.92 1.70
C ASP A 61 11.26 8.58 0.44
N GLN A 62 10.70 7.76 -0.43
CA GLN A 62 10.04 8.20 -1.67
C GLN A 62 8.53 8.19 -1.47
N ILE A 63 7.87 9.29 -1.86
CA ILE A 63 6.40 9.37 -1.89
C ILE A 63 5.96 9.57 -3.34
N SER A 64 5.15 8.65 -3.86
CA SER A 64 4.62 8.72 -5.23
C SER A 64 3.20 8.18 -5.26
N GLY A 65 2.26 8.94 -5.82
CA GLY A 65 0.91 8.44 -6.12
C GLY A 65 0.07 7.95 -4.94
N GLY A 66 0.37 8.36 -3.70
CA GLY A 66 -0.31 7.82 -2.50
C GLY A 66 0.36 6.58 -1.91
N THR A 67 1.58 6.26 -2.38
CA THR A 67 2.43 5.21 -1.84
C THR A 67 3.71 5.81 -1.28
N VAL A 68 4.19 5.23 -0.19
CA VAL A 68 5.49 5.52 0.41
C VAL A 68 6.36 4.28 0.35
N GLU A 69 7.61 4.46 -0.06
CA GLU A 69 8.69 3.49 0.10
C GLU A 69 9.75 4.12 0.99
N GLY A 70 10.11 3.45 2.08
CA GLY A 70 11.02 4.00 3.07
C GLY A 70 11.84 2.94 3.78
N TYR A 71 12.76 3.41 4.62
CA TYR A 71 13.72 2.57 5.32
C TYR A 71 13.98 3.06 6.74
N VAL A 72 13.87 2.17 7.72
CA VAL A 72 14.28 2.44 9.10
C VAL A 72 15.32 1.43 9.57
N SER A 73 16.23 1.88 10.43
CA SER A 73 17.08 0.99 11.22
C SER A 73 16.92 1.30 12.70
N GLY A 74 17.21 2.54 13.09
CA GLY A 74 16.75 3.13 14.35
C GLY A 74 15.98 4.41 14.07
N GLY A 75 15.51 5.08 15.13
CA GLY A 75 14.73 6.30 14.99
C GLY A 75 13.29 6.05 14.57
N THR A 76 12.65 7.06 14.01
CA THR A 76 11.24 7.03 13.63
C THR A 76 11.04 7.81 12.35
N ASP A 77 10.27 7.23 11.44
CA ASP A 77 9.68 7.95 10.32
C ASP A 77 8.20 8.15 10.60
N SER A 78 7.66 9.29 10.19
CA SER A 78 6.24 9.59 10.41
C SER A 78 5.63 10.29 9.23
N TYR A 79 4.36 9.97 9.00
CA TYR A 79 3.59 10.42 7.85
C TYR A 79 2.23 10.88 8.31
N VAL A 80 1.77 11.97 7.72
CA VAL A 80 0.39 12.42 7.83
C VAL A 80 -0.31 12.09 6.53
N TYR A 81 -1.46 11.45 6.61
CA TYR A 81 -2.26 11.13 5.43
C TYR A 81 -3.75 11.33 5.66
N SER A 82 -4.52 11.39 4.58
CA SER A 82 -6.00 11.39 4.61
C SER A 82 -6.56 10.10 4.04
N GLY A 83 -7.82 9.79 4.33
CA GLY A 83 -8.45 8.54 3.90
C GLY A 83 -7.96 7.33 4.72
N GLU A 84 -7.92 6.17 4.10
CA GLU A 84 -7.65 4.88 4.76
C GLU A 84 -6.28 4.33 4.38
N LEU A 85 -5.62 3.62 5.30
CA LEU A 85 -4.44 2.80 4.99
C LEU A 85 -4.90 1.58 4.20
N THR A 86 -4.45 1.45 2.95
CA THR A 86 -4.93 0.40 2.03
C THR A 86 -3.97 -0.77 1.93
N SER A 87 -2.67 -0.53 2.13
CA SER A 87 -1.67 -1.59 2.15
C SER A 87 -0.48 -1.23 3.03
N PHE A 88 0.14 -2.24 3.62
CA PHE A 88 1.42 -2.12 4.32
C PHE A 88 2.23 -3.40 4.15
N THR A 89 3.51 -3.24 3.82
CA THR A 89 4.52 -4.31 3.80
C THR A 89 5.75 -3.89 4.59
N LEU A 90 6.34 -4.86 5.28
CA LEU A 90 7.51 -4.70 6.12
C LEU A 90 8.49 -5.83 5.81
N ASP A 91 9.71 -5.50 5.40
CA ASP A 91 10.81 -6.45 5.24
C ASP A 91 11.86 -6.18 6.33
N GLY A 92 11.68 -6.85 7.48
CA GLY A 92 12.48 -6.65 8.67
C GLY A 92 11.63 -6.55 9.93
N ASN A 93 12.09 -5.77 10.92
CA ASN A 93 11.42 -5.62 12.20
C ASN A 93 11.38 -4.15 12.64
N ALA A 94 10.18 -3.59 12.63
CA ALA A 94 9.88 -2.24 13.08
C ALA A 94 8.53 -2.25 13.83
N ILE A 95 8.35 -1.30 14.75
CA ILE A 95 7.06 -1.08 15.40
C ILE A 95 6.28 -0.08 14.56
N VAL A 96 5.05 -0.42 14.18
CA VAL A 96 4.18 0.46 13.39
C VAL A 96 3.04 0.96 14.26
N THR A 97 2.83 2.27 14.29
CA THR A 97 1.70 2.87 15.01
C THR A 97 0.85 3.71 14.08
N LEU A 98 -0.47 3.57 14.22
CA LEU A 98 -1.47 4.39 13.57
C LEU A 98 -2.19 5.22 14.64
N ASN A 99 -2.12 6.54 14.52
CA ASN A 99 -2.68 7.49 15.48
C ASN A 99 -2.22 7.23 16.92
N GLY A 100 -0.97 6.77 17.08
CA GLY A 100 -0.37 6.45 18.38
C GLY A 100 -0.74 5.07 18.95
N GLN A 101 -1.54 4.27 18.24
CA GLN A 101 -1.83 2.89 18.60
C GLN A 101 -1.00 1.95 17.75
N GLU A 102 -0.33 0.98 18.37
CA GLU A 102 0.40 -0.06 17.63
C GLU A 102 -0.59 -0.91 16.82
N ILE A 103 -0.23 -1.16 15.56
CA ILE A 103 -0.98 -2.01 14.64
C ILE A 103 -0.09 -3.15 14.15
N ASP A 104 -0.73 -4.24 13.73
CA ASP A 104 -0.05 -5.32 13.03
C ASP A 104 -0.08 -5.04 11.52
N PRO A 105 1.08 -4.78 10.87
CA PRO A 105 1.15 -4.51 9.44
C PRO A 105 0.61 -5.63 8.56
N GLU A 106 0.66 -6.89 9.03
CA GLU A 106 0.16 -8.04 8.25
C GLU A 106 -1.35 -7.94 8.01
N THR A 107 -2.08 -7.19 8.85
CA THR A 107 -3.51 -6.90 8.65
C THR A 107 -3.78 -6.10 7.37
N TYR A 108 -2.77 -5.43 6.83
CA TYR A 108 -2.83 -4.63 5.60
C TYR A 108 -1.96 -5.23 4.49
N SER A 109 -1.59 -6.51 4.60
CA SER A 109 -0.88 -7.20 3.53
C SER A 109 -1.79 -7.37 2.31
N GLN A 110 -1.22 -7.18 1.12
CA GLN A 110 -1.93 -7.39 -0.14
C GLN A 110 -1.94 -8.88 -0.50
N ASP A 111 -3.02 -9.32 -1.16
CA ASP A 111 -3.07 -10.65 -1.74
C ASP A 111 -2.06 -10.76 -2.90
N ILE A 112 -1.41 -11.92 -3.02
CA ILE A 112 -0.47 -12.20 -4.11
C ILE A 112 -1.10 -13.19 -5.08
N LEU A 113 -1.28 -12.76 -6.32
CA LEU A 113 -1.60 -13.61 -7.45
C LEU A 113 -0.31 -13.99 -8.18
N SER A 114 0.02 -15.28 -8.21
CA SER A 114 1.17 -15.81 -8.94
C SER A 114 0.72 -16.70 -10.10
N ILE A 115 1.33 -16.50 -11.27
CA ILE A 115 1.08 -17.25 -12.49
C ILE A 115 2.39 -17.94 -12.87
N GLU A 116 2.40 -19.27 -12.84
CA GLU A 116 3.60 -20.07 -13.08
C GLU A 116 3.56 -20.74 -14.47
N GLY A 117 4.62 -20.55 -15.25
CA GLY A 117 4.79 -21.20 -16.56
C GLY A 117 5.30 -22.63 -16.43
N THR A 118 4.62 -23.58 -17.08
CA THR A 118 4.96 -25.01 -17.00
C THR A 118 5.72 -25.56 -18.22
N GLY A 119 6.33 -24.70 -19.03
CA GLY A 119 7.16 -25.04 -20.19
C GLY A 119 6.57 -24.67 -21.56
N SER A 120 5.26 -24.43 -21.66
CA SER A 120 4.60 -23.99 -22.89
C SER A 120 4.15 -22.53 -22.75
N PRO A 121 4.45 -21.64 -23.73
CA PRO A 121 3.95 -20.26 -23.71
C PRO A 121 2.43 -20.24 -23.57
N THR A 122 1.96 -19.53 -22.55
CA THR A 122 0.56 -19.35 -22.20
C THR A 122 0.38 -17.87 -21.91
N ASP A 123 -0.41 -17.20 -22.74
CA ASP A 123 -0.81 -15.82 -22.49
C ASP A 123 -1.77 -15.79 -21.31
N TYR A 124 -1.84 -14.68 -20.59
CA TYR A 124 -2.86 -14.48 -19.58
C TYR A 124 -3.40 -13.06 -19.60
N ARG A 125 -4.62 -12.93 -19.09
CA ARG A 125 -5.25 -11.67 -18.78
C ARG A 125 -6.14 -11.82 -17.57
N PHE A 126 -6.04 -10.90 -16.63
CA PHE A 126 -6.94 -10.84 -15.49
C PHE A 126 -7.32 -9.40 -15.14
N SER A 127 -8.43 -9.25 -14.42
CA SER A 127 -8.83 -7.97 -13.83
C SER A 127 -9.28 -8.16 -12.39
N VAL A 128 -9.12 -7.11 -11.59
CA VAL A 128 -9.52 -7.06 -10.18
C VAL A 128 -10.44 -5.88 -9.92
N SER A 129 -11.19 -5.92 -8.82
CA SER A 129 -12.06 -4.81 -8.43
C SER A 129 -11.28 -3.62 -7.84
N GLY A 130 -10.04 -3.84 -7.40
CA GLY A 130 -9.13 -2.81 -6.88
C GLY A 130 -7.94 -2.52 -7.78
N SER A 131 -6.74 -2.50 -7.20
CA SER A 131 -5.48 -2.16 -7.87
C SER A 131 -4.61 -3.39 -8.13
N ILE A 132 -3.68 -3.26 -9.08
CA ILE A 132 -2.69 -4.29 -9.41
C ILE A 132 -1.31 -3.64 -9.42
N GLU A 133 -0.35 -4.29 -8.77
CA GLU A 133 1.06 -3.92 -8.82
C GLU A 133 1.91 -5.16 -9.08
N LYS A 134 2.95 -5.03 -9.92
CA LYS A 134 3.89 -6.14 -10.14
C LYS A 134 4.64 -6.42 -8.83
N SER A 135 4.84 -7.70 -8.52
CA SER A 135 5.45 -8.16 -7.28
C SER A 135 6.58 -9.14 -7.55
N ARG A 136 7.60 -9.11 -6.68
CA ARG A 136 8.66 -10.13 -6.64
C ARG A 136 8.33 -11.33 -5.77
N ALA A 137 7.16 -11.34 -5.14
CA ALA A 137 6.72 -12.45 -4.31
C ALA A 137 6.74 -13.77 -5.10
N ASN A 138 6.98 -14.88 -4.41
CA ASN A 138 6.99 -16.23 -5.01
C ASN A 138 7.94 -16.41 -6.22
N GLY A 139 9.03 -15.63 -6.27
CA GLY A 139 9.98 -15.67 -7.39
C GLY A 139 9.53 -14.90 -8.62
N GLY A 140 8.51 -14.03 -8.47
CA GLY A 140 8.02 -13.14 -9.50
C GLY A 140 9.11 -12.23 -10.07
N THR A 141 9.08 -12.01 -11.38
CA THR A 141 9.93 -10.99 -12.01
C THR A 141 9.17 -9.67 -12.17
N LEU A 142 9.86 -8.52 -12.08
CA LEU A 142 9.27 -7.21 -12.41
C LEU A 142 9.60 -6.80 -13.85
N GLY A 143 9.75 -7.77 -14.76
CA GLY A 143 10.12 -7.53 -16.14
C GLY A 143 9.07 -6.69 -16.89
N ASP A 144 9.46 -6.10 -18.01
CA ASP A 144 8.60 -5.24 -18.84
C ASP A 144 7.70 -6.05 -19.79
N GLU A 145 7.81 -7.38 -19.77
CA GLU A 145 7.01 -8.31 -20.58
C GLU A 145 5.52 -8.20 -20.25
N ASP A 146 5.22 -7.92 -19.00
CA ASP A 146 3.86 -7.77 -18.49
C ASP A 146 3.38 -6.32 -18.57
N ASN A 147 2.10 -6.14 -18.87
CA ASN A 147 1.47 -4.83 -18.90
C ASN A 147 0.34 -4.76 -17.86
N VAL A 148 0.46 -3.82 -16.92
CA VAL A 148 -0.58 -3.47 -15.97
C VAL A 148 -1.16 -2.12 -16.38
N LEU A 149 -2.45 -2.08 -16.69
CA LEU A 149 -3.18 -0.86 -17.05
C LEU A 149 -4.45 -0.75 -16.20
N GLY A 150 -4.41 0.15 -15.22
CA GLY A 150 -5.50 0.30 -14.25
C GLY A 150 -5.66 -0.99 -13.44
N ASN A 151 -6.85 -1.58 -13.48
CA ASN A 151 -7.19 -2.80 -12.77
C ASN A 151 -7.10 -4.06 -13.64
N THR A 152 -6.41 -4.00 -14.77
CA THR A 152 -6.21 -5.12 -15.69
C THR A 152 -4.74 -5.37 -15.91
N ALA A 153 -4.32 -6.65 -15.85
CA ALA A 153 -3.00 -7.08 -16.24
C ALA A 153 -3.06 -8.07 -17.41
N THR A 154 -2.07 -8.00 -18.29
CA THR A 154 -1.86 -8.90 -19.43
C THR A 154 -0.40 -9.27 -19.51
N GLY A 155 -0.10 -10.53 -19.79
CA GLY A 155 1.28 -11.03 -19.90
C GLY A 155 1.30 -12.41 -20.53
N TYR A 156 2.45 -13.09 -20.46
CA TYR A 156 2.56 -14.49 -20.83
C TYR A 156 3.63 -15.19 -20.00
N VAL A 157 3.37 -16.45 -19.65
CA VAL A 157 4.36 -17.32 -19.01
C VAL A 157 4.71 -18.48 -19.94
N SER A 158 5.98 -18.85 -19.98
CA SER A 158 6.44 -20.08 -20.64
C SER A 158 7.24 -20.95 -19.70
N GLY A 159 8.02 -20.33 -18.81
CA GLY A 159 8.59 -20.86 -17.58
C GLY A 159 8.78 -19.71 -16.60
N GLY A 160 9.10 -20.00 -15.33
CA GLY A 160 9.20 -18.98 -14.30
C GLY A 160 7.84 -18.54 -13.77
N THR A 161 7.83 -17.47 -12.98
CA THR A 161 6.65 -16.97 -12.28
C THR A 161 6.50 -15.47 -12.52
N ASP A 162 5.28 -15.06 -12.84
CA ASP A 162 4.87 -13.66 -12.73
C ASP A 162 4.01 -13.52 -11.47
N SER A 163 4.26 -12.49 -10.67
CA SER A 163 3.51 -12.25 -9.45
C SER A 163 2.99 -10.83 -9.40
N TYR A 164 1.80 -10.68 -8.84
CA TYR A 164 1.10 -9.42 -8.72
C TYR A 164 0.57 -9.28 -7.30
N ALA A 165 0.84 -8.14 -6.68
CA ALA A 165 0.06 -7.71 -5.53
C ALA A 165 -1.28 -7.18 -6.05
N VAL A 166 -2.38 -7.72 -5.50
CA VAL A 166 -3.73 -7.42 -5.94
C VAL A 166 -4.56 -6.93 -4.77
N GLU A 167 -5.38 -5.92 -5.02
CA GLU A 167 -6.40 -5.46 -4.09
C GLU A 167 -7.80 -5.77 -4.64
N GLY A 168 -8.70 -6.20 -3.75
CA GLY A 168 -10.06 -6.57 -4.10
C GLY A 168 -10.19 -7.97 -4.69
N GLU A 169 -11.34 -8.26 -5.30
CA GLU A 169 -11.65 -9.58 -5.86
C GLU A 169 -11.16 -9.70 -7.30
N ILE A 170 -10.76 -10.91 -7.72
CA ILE A 170 -10.51 -11.20 -9.14
C ILE A 170 -11.86 -11.25 -9.87
N GLU A 171 -12.08 -10.30 -10.77
CA GLU A 171 -13.33 -10.17 -11.54
C GLU A 171 -13.32 -11.00 -12.83
N SER A 172 -12.15 -11.15 -13.45
CA SER A 172 -12.00 -11.97 -14.64
C SER A 172 -10.60 -12.57 -14.73
N PHE A 173 -10.49 -13.77 -15.31
CA PHE A 173 -9.22 -14.44 -15.54
C PHE A 173 -9.32 -15.32 -16.79
N SER A 174 -8.34 -15.21 -17.68
CA SER A 174 -8.21 -16.02 -18.90
C SER A 174 -6.76 -16.39 -19.16
N LEU A 175 -6.57 -17.59 -19.71
CA LEU A 175 -5.32 -18.18 -20.21
C LEU A 175 -5.45 -18.49 -21.70
#